data_AF-A0A9X0WLQ5-F1
#
_entry.id   AF-A0A9X0WLQ5-F1
#
_cell.length_a   1.000
_cell.length_b   1.000
_cell.length_c   1.000
_cell.angle_alpha   90.00
_cell.angle_beta   90.00
_cell.angle_gamma   90.00
#
_symmetry.space_group_name_H-M   'P 1'
#
loop_
_entity.id
_entity.type
_entity.pdbx_description
1 polymer ?
#
loop_
_entity_poly.entity_id
_entity_poly.type
_entity_poly.pdbx_seq_one_letter_code
_entity_poly.pdbx_strand_id
1 'polypeptide(L)'
;MLAWSAILDLENIANPDMERRNAIQMWRSLASVNVDTSQRIEVLAEQFAKKGIKPMDALHVASAIEAGATWFLTTDHALLRKMRSESRLRVADPLDFIRMLQESNNEN
;
A
#
# COMPACT_ATOMS: atom_id res chain seq x y z
N MET A 1 8.48 9.42 1.40
CA MET A 1 9.00 8.48 0.39
C MET A 1 7.82 7.70 -0.17
N LEU A 2 7.67 7.60 -1.50
CA LEU A 2 6.62 6.79 -2.13
C LEU A 2 7.22 5.43 -2.53
N ALA A 3 6.53 4.34 -2.20
CA ALA A 3 6.93 2.98 -2.58
C ALA A 3 5.96 2.42 -3.63
N TRP A 4 6.50 1.77 -4.65
CA TRP A 4 5.76 1.13 -5.73
C TRP A 4 5.94 -0.39 -5.66
N SER A 5 4.87 -1.14 -5.44
CA SER A 5 4.92 -2.60 -5.52
C SER A 5 4.72 -3.08 -6.95
N ALA A 6 5.42 -4.13 -7.38
CA ALA A 6 5.21 -4.78 -8.68
C ALA A 6 3.75 -5.20 -8.94
N ILE A 7 2.95 -5.40 -7.88
CA ILE A 7 1.52 -5.69 -8.00
C ILE A 7 0.74 -4.54 -8.65
N LEU A 8 1.15 -3.28 -8.42
CA LEU A 8 0.53 -2.12 -9.07
C LEU A 8 0.73 -2.16 -10.58
N ASP A 9 1.82 -2.75 -11.07
CA ASP A 9 2.00 -2.95 -12.51
C ASP A 9 1.02 -3.98 -13.05
N LEU A 10 0.80 -5.08 -12.33
CA LEU A 10 -0.17 -6.10 -12.72
C LEU A 10 -1.59 -5.53 -12.78
N GLU A 11 -1.98 -4.77 -11.76
CA GLU A 11 -3.28 -4.09 -11.72
C GLU A 11 -3.40 -3.05 -12.83
N ASN A 12 -2.35 -2.27 -13.07
CA ASN A 12 -2.35 -1.24 -14.10
C ASN A 12 -2.43 -1.85 -15.51
N ILE A 13 -1.70 -2.93 -15.78
CA ILE A 13 -1.75 -3.63 -17.08
C ILE A 13 -3.16 -4.19 -17.35
N ALA A 14 -3.83 -4.69 -16.31
CA ALA A 14 -5.19 -5.21 -16.40
C ALA A 14 -6.28 -4.13 -16.60
N ASN A 15 -5.93 -2.84 -16.48
CA ASN A 15 -6.88 -1.75 -16.66
C ASN A 15 -7.19 -1.54 -18.15
N PRO A 16 -8.45 -1.68 -18.60
CA PRO A 16 -8.81 -1.55 -20.01
C PRO A 16 -8.72 -0.11 -20.52
N ASP A 17 -8.74 0.88 -19.62
CA ASP A 17 -8.75 2.30 -19.95
C ASP A 17 -7.31 2.83 -20.10
N MET A 18 -6.95 3.24 -21.32
CA MET A 18 -5.60 3.73 -21.63
C MET A 18 -5.22 5.02 -20.87
N GLU A 19 -6.18 5.93 -20.67
CA GLU A 19 -5.91 7.19 -19.98
C GLU A 19 -5.61 6.92 -18.51
N ARG A 20 -6.39 6.05 -17.88
CA ARG A 20 -6.13 5.61 -16.50
C ARG A 20 -4.79 4.91 -16.38
N ARG A 21 -4.43 4.06 -17.35
CA ARG A 21 -3.13 3.39 -17.36
C ARG A 21 -1.96 4.35 -17.40
N ASN A 22 -2.02 5.33 -18.28
CA ASN A 22 -0.99 6.34 -18.42
C ASN A 22 -0.88 7.21 -17.16
N ALA A 23 -2.02 7.59 -16.59
CA ALA A 23 -2.05 8.37 -15.35
C ALA A 23 -1.41 7.60 -14.18
N ILE A 24 -1.77 6.32 -13.99
CA ILE A 24 -1.20 5.46 -12.94
C ILE A 24 0.29 5.23 -13.18
N GLN A 25 0.70 5.01 -14.43
CA GLN A 25 2.12 4.80 -14.78
C GLN A 25 2.98 6.02 -14.44
N MET A 26 2.43 7.24 -14.50
CA MET A 26 3.13 8.44 -14.09
C MET A 26 3.47 8.45 -12.59
N TRP A 27 2.67 7.82 -11.73
CA TRP A 27 3.00 7.69 -10.31
C TRP A 27 4.20 6.77 -10.08
N ARG A 28 4.42 5.78 -10.95
CA ARG A 28 5.59 4.92 -10.87
C ARG A 28 6.90 5.71 -10.99
N SER A 29 6.96 6.74 -11.85
CA SER A 29 8.17 7.57 -11.98
C SER A 29 8.39 8.51 -10.79
N LEU A 30 7.35 8.78 -10.00
CA LEU A 30 7.43 9.54 -8.76
C LEU A 30 7.82 8.67 -7.55
N ALA A 31 7.75 7.34 -7.69
CA ALA A 31 8.11 6.41 -6.62
C ALA A 31 9.61 6.45 -6.36
N SER A 32 9.98 6.59 -5.10
CA SER A 32 11.38 6.60 -4.67
C SER A 32 11.95 5.19 -4.53
N VAL A 33 11.09 4.19 -4.34
CA VAL A 33 11.45 2.79 -4.18
C VAL A 33 10.51 1.93 -5.01
N ASN A 34 11.07 1.07 -5.85
CA ASN A 34 10.34 0.01 -6.54
C ASN A 34 10.62 -1.31 -5.80
N VAL A 35 9.55 -2.02 -5.44
CA VAL A 35 9.58 -3.29 -4.71
C VAL A 35 9.12 -4.38 -5.65
N ASP A 36 10.07 -5.20 -6.09
CA ASP A 36 9.78 -6.40 -6.86
C ASP A 36 9.19 -7.49 -5.97
N THR A 37 8.53 -8.47 -6.58
CA THR A 37 8.08 -9.66 -5.85
C THR A 37 9.28 -10.47 -5.38
N SER A 38 9.22 -10.96 -4.14
CA SER A 38 10.25 -11.81 -3.56
C SER A 38 9.61 -12.88 -2.69
N GLN A 39 10.35 -13.96 -2.42
CA GLN A 39 9.88 -15.04 -1.54
C GLN A 39 9.47 -14.51 -0.16
N ARG A 40 10.14 -13.46 0.33
CA ARG A 40 9.82 -12.83 1.62
C ARG A 40 8.46 -12.13 1.58
N ILE A 41 8.15 -11.45 0.49
CA ILE A 41 6.86 -10.79 0.27
C ILE A 41 5.75 -11.84 0.14
N GLU A 42 5.99 -12.92 -0.59
CA GLU A 42 5.03 -14.02 -0.75
C GLU A 42 4.69 -14.68 0.59
N VAL A 43 5.71 -15.07 1.37
CA VAL A 43 5.51 -15.68 2.70
C VAL A 43 4.76 -14.72 3.64
N LEU A 44 5.08 -13.43 3.60
CA LEU A 44 4.39 -12.44 4.42
C LEU A 44 2.94 -12.23 3.96
N ALA A 45 2.69 -12.20 2.65
CA ALA A 45 1.35 -12.10 2.09
C ALA A 45 0.49 -13.32 2.44
N GLU A 46 1.06 -14.53 2.43
CA GLU A 46 0.35 -15.73 2.89
C GLU A 46 -0.05 -15.65 4.37
N GLN A 47 0.80 -15.09 5.23
CA GLN A 47 0.48 -14.88 6.64
C GLN A 47 -0.70 -13.91 6.80
N PHE A 48 -0.74 -12.85 6.00
CA PHE A 48 -1.87 -11.91 5.97
C PHE A 48 -3.14 -12.53 5.38
N ALA A 49 -3.01 -13.37 4.35
CA ALA A 49 -4.13 -14.10 3.76
C ALA A 49 -4.76 -15.07 4.77
N LYS A 50 -3.96 -15.75 5.60
CA LYS A 50 -4.44 -16.60 6.72
C LYS A 50 -5.19 -15.79 7.79
N LYS A 51 -4.92 -14.49 7.92
CA LYS A 51 -5.67 -13.55 8.78
C LYS A 51 -6.93 -12.99 8.09
N GLY A 52 -7.26 -13.49 6.89
CA GLY A 52 -8.45 -13.13 6.12
C GLY A 52 -8.29 -11.87 5.28
N ILE A 53 -7.08 -11.33 5.08
CA ILE A 53 -6.83 -10.25 4.11
C ILE A 53 -6.87 -10.86 2.69
N LYS A 54 -7.42 -10.15 1.69
CA LYS A 54 -7.47 -10.70 0.33
C LYS A 54 -6.05 -10.86 -0.22
N PRO A 55 -5.79 -11.85 -1.10
CA PRO A 55 -4.43 -12.12 -1.57
C PRO A 55 -3.71 -10.92 -2.20
N MET A 56 -4.41 -10.13 -3.04
CA MET A 56 -3.84 -8.92 -3.66
C MET A 56 -3.51 -7.85 -2.62
N ASP A 57 -4.46 -7.53 -1.73
CA ASP A 57 -4.24 -6.59 -0.63
C ASP A 57 -3.07 -7.03 0.27
N ALA A 58 -2.96 -8.33 0.52
CA ALA A 58 -1.88 -8.92 1.32
C ALA A 58 -0.50 -8.72 0.67
N LEU A 59 -0.40 -8.83 -0.66
CA LEU A 59 0.84 -8.57 -1.40
C LEU A 59 1.21 -7.08 -1.37
N HIS A 60 0.25 -6.16 -1.49
CA HIS A 60 0.52 -4.73 -1.35
C HIS A 60 1.03 -4.37 0.05
N VAL A 61 0.37 -4.88 1.09
CA VAL A 61 0.78 -4.67 2.49
C VAL A 61 2.17 -5.27 2.74
N ALA A 62 2.42 -6.49 2.27
CA ALA A 62 3.72 -7.13 2.42
C ALA A 62 4.83 -6.34 1.71
N SER A 63 4.56 -5.83 0.50
CA SER A 63 5.49 -4.99 -0.25
C SER A 63 5.78 -3.67 0.48
N ALA A 64 4.76 -3.05 1.09
CA ALA A 64 4.93 -1.82 1.86
C ALA A 64 5.79 -2.04 3.11
N ILE A 65 5.60 -3.17 3.81
CA ILE A 65 6.45 -3.56 4.94
C ILE A 65 7.89 -3.80 4.49
N GLU A 66 8.09 -4.50 3.37
CA GLU A 66 9.44 -4.75 2.83
C GLU A 66 10.13 -3.47 2.39
N ALA A 67 9.38 -2.50 1.85
CA ALA A 67 9.87 -1.17 1.51
C ALA A 67 10.28 -0.31 2.73
N GLY A 68 9.94 -0.76 3.95
CA GLY A 68 10.07 0.06 5.16
C GLY A 68 9.10 1.25 5.18
N ALA A 69 7.95 1.15 4.51
CA ALA A 69 6.96 2.22 4.52
C ALA A 69 6.36 2.39 5.92
N THR A 70 6.19 3.64 6.35
CA THR A 70 5.54 3.95 7.63
C THR A 70 4.02 3.90 7.51
N TRP A 71 3.48 4.33 6.36
CA TRP A 71 2.06 4.48 6.11
C TRP A 71 1.63 3.70 4.88
N PHE A 72 0.44 3.12 4.96
CA PHE A 72 -0.29 2.55 3.83
C PHE A 72 -1.68 3.17 3.80
N LEU A 73 -1.99 3.87 2.72
CA LEU A 73 -3.25 4.59 2.59
C LEU A 73 -4.24 3.74 1.78
N THR A 74 -5.45 3.56 2.32
CA THR A 74 -6.51 2.79 1.66
C THR A 74 -7.88 3.25 2.11
N THR A 75 -8.86 3.17 1.22
CA THR A 75 -10.27 3.42 1.53
C THR A 75 -11.02 2.13 1.92
N ASP A 76 -10.37 0.96 1.88
CA ASP A 76 -11.00 -0.30 2.29
C ASP A 76 -11.10 -0.42 3.82
N HIS A 77 -12.31 -0.21 4.35
CA HIS A 77 -12.61 -0.35 5.78
C HIS A 77 -12.32 -1.74 6.36
N ALA A 78 -12.45 -2.81 5.57
CA ALA A 78 -12.15 -4.16 6.02
C ALA A 78 -10.63 -4.34 6.19
N LEU A 79 -9.82 -3.78 5.29
CA LEU A 79 -8.37 -3.79 5.40
C LEU A 79 -7.90 -2.95 6.60
N LEU A 80 -8.45 -1.73 6.75
CA LEU A 80 -8.17 -0.86 7.90
C LEU A 80 -8.40 -1.57 9.22
N ARG A 81 -9.53 -2.29 9.36
CA ARG A 81 -9.85 -3.04 10.58
C ARG A 81 -8.90 -4.20 10.84
N LYS A 82 -8.55 -4.97 9.80
CA LYS A 82 -7.66 -6.14 9.94
C LYS A 82 -6.22 -5.76 10.27
N MET A 83 -5.79 -4.57 9.85
CA MET A 83 -4.43 -4.09 10.03
C MET A 83 -4.21 -3.28 11.33
N ARG A 84 -5.25 -3.04 12.14
CA ARG A 84 -5.12 -2.27 13.40
C ARG A 84 -4.10 -2.84 14.39
N SER A 85 -3.89 -4.15 14.38
CA SER A 85 -2.94 -4.84 15.27
C SER A 85 -1.54 -5.03 14.65
N GLU A 86 -1.32 -4.59 13.42
CA GLU A 86 -0.02 -4.68 12.77
C GLU A 86 0.83 -3.46 13.12
N SER A 87 1.93 -3.68 13.85
CA SER A 87 2.81 -2.59 14.30
C SER A 87 3.86 -2.18 13.27
N ARG A 88 4.14 -3.03 12.27
CA ARG A 88 5.15 -2.76 11.24
C ARG A 88 4.70 -1.73 10.21
N LEU A 89 3.40 -1.51 10.05
CA LEU A 89 2.83 -0.64 9.02
C LEU A 89 1.57 0.03 9.54
N ARG A 90 1.52 1.37 9.51
CA ARG A 90 0.32 2.12 9.88
C ARG A 90 -0.62 2.21 8.69
N VAL A 91 -1.81 1.63 8.81
CA VAL A 91 -2.82 1.67 7.76
C VAL A 91 -3.88 2.71 8.10
N ALA A 92 -4.12 3.66 7.21
CA ALA A 92 -5.05 4.77 7.44
C ALA A 92 -5.87 5.10 6.19
N ASP A 93 -7.05 5.68 6.42
CA ASP A 93 -7.81 6.32 5.36
C ASP A 93 -7.12 7.65 4.96
N PRO A 94 -7.13 8.05 3.67
CA PRO A 94 -6.52 9.30 3.24
C PRO A 94 -7.03 10.55 3.99
N LEU A 95 -8.32 10.62 4.35
CA LEU A 95 -8.87 11.76 5.09
C LEU A 95 -8.33 11.80 6.52
N ASP A 96 -8.29 10.66 7.19
CA ASP A 96 -7.74 10.56 8.55
C ASP A 96 -6.25 10.89 8.56
N PHE A 97 -5.51 10.43 7.54
CA PHE A 97 -4.10 10.76 7.38
C PHE A 97 -3.85 12.26 7.22
N ILE A 98 -4.65 12.95 6.39
CA ILE A 98 -4.54 14.41 6.22
C ILE A 98 -4.83 15.14 7.53
N ARG A 99 -5.85 14.72 8.28
CA ARG A 99 -6.19 15.32 9.59
C ARG A 99 -5.04 15.18 10.58
N MET A 100 -4.46 13.99 10.70
CA MET A 100 -3.31 13.74 11.58
C MET A 100 -2.09 14.61 11.20
N LEU A 101 -1.84 14.80 9.90
CA LEU A 101 -0.77 15.68 9.44
C LEU A 101 -1.03 17.15 9.80
N GLN A 102 -2.27 17.62 9.65
CA GLN A 102 -2.62 19.00 10.00
C GLN A 102 -2.48 19.27 11.50
N GLU A 103 -2.94 18.35 12.34
CA GLU A 103 -2.80 18.45 13.80
C GLU A 103 -1.32 18.49 14.20
N SER A 104 -0.48 17.61 13.64
CA SER A 104 0.96 17.62 13.90
C SER A 104 1.71 18.88 13.45
N ASN A 105 1.16 19.60 12.46
CA ASN A 105 1.75 20.85 11.97
C ASN A 105 1.28 22.08 12.76
N ASN A 106 0.15 22.00 13.46
CA ASN A 106 -0.37 23.09 14.30
C ASN A 106 0.23 23.07 15.72
N GLU A 107 0.89 21.98 16.11
CA GLU A 107 1.59 21.85 17.40
C GLU A 107 3.09 22.23 17.31
N ASN A 108 3.56 22.75 16.16
CA ASN A 108 4.93 23.22 15.93
C ASN A 108 5.00 24.73 15.67
#